data_AF-A0A925M9Y0-F1
#
_entry.id   AF-A0A925M9Y0-F1
#
_cell.length_a   1.000
_cell.length_b   1.000
_cell.length_c   1.000
_cell.angle_alpha   90.00
_cell.angle_beta   90.00
_cell.angle_gamma   90.00
#
_symmetry.space_group_name_H-M   'P 1'
#
loop_
_entity.id
_entity.type
_entity.pdbx_description
1 polymer ?
#
loop_
_entity_poly.entity_id
_entity_poly.type
_entity_poly.pdbx_seq_one_letter_code
_entity_poly.pdbx_strand_id
1 'polypeptide(L)'
;DTGELLHESVEEHLSIKRVLADLLTMKLDDDQFDAKISVLKELVSHHAHEEEEEKLFPILRKKMDADQLAGIGNDLLAMFEDLLKSSPRKQVPSETAKAAPLPA
;
A
#
# COMPACT_ATOMS: atom_id res chain seq x y z
N ASP A 1 3.84 19.86 5.20
CA ASP A 1 4.08 19.29 3.86
C ASP A 1 3.80 17.79 3.94
N THR A 2 3.42 17.12 2.86
CA THR A 2 3.19 15.66 2.83
C THR A 2 4.29 14.90 2.10
N GLY A 3 5.27 15.59 1.51
CA GLY A 3 6.31 14.99 0.68
C GLY A 3 7.06 13.82 1.33
N GLU A 4 7.60 14.00 2.53
CA GLU A 4 8.35 12.94 3.25
C GLU A 4 7.46 11.71 3.51
N LEU A 5 6.24 11.90 4.01
CA LEU A 5 5.27 10.81 4.24
C LEU A 5 4.95 10.03 2.96
N LEU A 6 4.87 10.71 1.81
CA LEU A 6 4.61 10.03 0.54
C LEU A 6 5.83 9.23 0.06
N HIS A 7 7.05 9.74 0.26
CA HIS A 7 8.28 9.02 -0.06
C HIS A 7 8.45 7.77 0.83
N GLU A 8 8.14 7.89 2.13
CA GLU A 8 8.12 6.76 3.06
C GLU A 8 7.08 5.71 2.61
N SER A 9 5.83 6.14 2.38
CA SER A 9 4.72 5.30 1.93
C SER A 9 5.06 4.42 0.72
N VAL A 10 5.68 4.98 -0.34
CA VAL A 10 6.00 4.19 -1.54
C VAL A 10 7.14 3.18 -1.33
N GLU A 11 8.05 3.43 -0.39
CA GLU A 11 9.09 2.47 0.01
C GLU A 11 8.53 1.38 0.94
N GLU A 12 7.58 1.73 1.81
CA GLU A 12 6.83 0.74 2.60
C GLU A 12 6.00 -0.17 1.69
N HIS A 13 5.33 0.38 0.68
CA HIS A 13 4.59 -0.42 -0.32
C HIS A 13 5.50 -1.41 -1.03
N LEU A 14 6.71 -0.99 -1.41
CA LEU A 14 7.71 -1.88 -2.01
C LEU A 14 8.11 -3.00 -1.06
N SER A 15 8.32 -2.67 0.21
CA SER A 15 8.68 -3.64 1.26
C SER A 15 7.56 -4.65 1.50
N ILE A 16 6.31 -4.21 1.56
CA ILE A 16 5.11 -5.06 1.65
C ILE A 16 5.04 -6.00 0.44
N LYS A 17 5.24 -5.48 -0.78
CA LYS A 17 5.22 -6.31 -2.01
C LYS A 17 6.29 -7.39 -2.00
N ARG A 18 7.48 -7.10 -1.48
CA ARG A 18 8.57 -8.09 -1.35
C ARG A 18 8.22 -9.21 -0.38
N VAL A 19 7.72 -8.86 0.82
CA VAL A 19 7.27 -9.86 1.80
C VAL A 19 6.12 -10.71 1.24
N LEU A 20 5.16 -10.07 0.56
CA LEU A 20 4.06 -10.77 -0.09
C LEU A 20 4.55 -11.69 -1.23
N ALA A 21 5.51 -11.26 -2.05
CA ALA A 21 6.09 -12.08 -3.11
C ALA A 21 6.78 -13.33 -2.56
N ASP A 22 7.54 -13.20 -1.47
CA ASP A 22 8.12 -14.35 -0.77
C ASP A 22 7.01 -15.32 -0.32
N LEU A 23 6.00 -14.82 0.40
CA LEU A 23 4.89 -15.62 0.92
C LEU A 23 4.12 -16.38 -0.18
N LEU A 24 3.97 -15.78 -1.37
CA LEU A 24 3.30 -16.42 -2.51
C LEU A 24 4.06 -17.65 -3.05
N THR A 25 5.35 -17.79 -2.74
CA THR A 25 6.19 -18.92 -3.15
C THR A 25 6.43 -19.94 -2.04
N MET A 26 6.08 -19.60 -0.80
CA MET A 26 6.24 -20.47 0.37
C MET A 26 5.12 -21.52 0.44
N LYS A 27 5.45 -22.65 1.07
CA LYS A 27 4.43 -23.62 1.48
C LYS A 27 3.88 -23.22 2.84
N LEU A 28 2.62 -23.58 3.09
CA LEU A 28 1.95 -23.29 4.36
C LEU A 28 2.53 -24.07 5.55
N ASP A 29 3.21 -25.18 5.29
CA ASP A 29 3.85 -26.02 6.31
C ASP A 29 5.34 -25.68 6.53
N ASP A 30 5.83 -24.60 5.91
CA ASP A 30 7.16 -24.06 6.18
C ASP A 30 7.18 -23.41 7.58
N ASP A 31 8.14 -23.81 8.42
CA ASP A 31 8.32 -23.30 9.78
C ASP A 31 8.39 -21.75 9.84
N GLN A 32 8.84 -21.10 8.76
CA GLN A 32 8.97 -19.64 8.69
C GLN A 32 7.72 -18.92 8.17
N PHE A 33 6.69 -19.65 7.71
CA PHE A 33 5.48 -19.06 7.13
C PHE A 33 4.75 -18.16 8.14
N ASP A 34 4.50 -18.69 9.34
CA ASP A 34 3.79 -17.97 10.41
C ASP A 34 4.54 -16.71 10.87
N ALA A 35 5.87 -16.78 10.91
CA ALA A 35 6.69 -15.61 11.20
C ALA A 35 6.57 -14.56 10.10
N LYS A 36 6.68 -14.97 8.83
CA LYS A 36 6.66 -14.04 7.69
C LYS A 36 5.28 -13.41 7.46
N ILE A 37 4.18 -14.15 7.67
CA ILE A 37 2.83 -13.58 7.58
C ILE A 37 2.55 -12.59 8.71
N SER A 38 3.14 -12.81 9.90
CA SER A 38 3.08 -11.85 11.01
C SER A 38 3.81 -10.55 10.65
N VAL A 39 4.99 -10.63 10.03
CA VAL A 39 5.71 -9.45 9.52
C VAL A 39 4.88 -8.70 8.47
N LEU A 40 4.25 -9.41 7.52
CA LEU A 40 3.38 -8.76 6.54
C LEU A 40 2.24 -7.98 7.22
N LYS A 41 1.60 -8.60 8.23
CA LYS A 41 0.52 -7.96 9.00
C LYS A 41 1.01 -6.69 9.70
N GLU A 42 2.16 -6.74 10.35
CA GLU A 42 2.74 -5.59 11.04
C GLU A 42 3.03 -4.44 10.08
N LEU A 43 3.68 -4.71 8.94
CA LEU A 43 3.97 -3.71 7.92
C LEU A 43 2.70 -3.03 7.39
N VAL A 44 1.69 -3.82 7.01
CA VAL A 44 0.41 -3.28 6.50
C VAL A 44 -0.32 -2.48 7.57
N SER A 45 -0.33 -2.98 8.82
CA SER A 45 -1.00 -2.30 9.93
C SER A 45 -0.34 -0.98 10.28
N HIS A 46 0.99 -0.93 10.36
CA HIS A 46 1.76 0.29 10.59
C HIS A 46 1.47 1.31 9.49
N HIS A 47 1.61 0.90 8.23
CA HIS A 47 1.37 1.74 7.07
C HIS A 47 -0.03 2.37 7.09
N ALA A 48 -1.08 1.54 7.18
CA ALA A 48 -2.45 2.01 7.07
C ALA A 48 -2.93 2.80 8.29
N HIS A 49 -2.57 2.36 9.50
CA HIS A 49 -3.08 2.99 10.72
C HIS A 49 -2.19 4.13 11.21
N GLU A 50 -0.89 3.89 11.34
CA GLU A 50 0.02 4.87 11.96
C GLU A 50 0.50 5.94 10.98
N GLU A 51 0.69 5.61 9.70
CA GLU A 51 1.09 6.59 8.69
C GLU A 51 -0.10 7.25 8.00
N GLU A 52 -0.99 6.47 7.40
CA GLU A 52 -2.10 7.04 6.62
C GLU A 52 -3.19 7.65 7.52
N GLU A 53 -3.82 6.85 8.37
CA GLU A 53 -4.97 7.30 9.19
C GLU A 53 -4.58 8.33 10.26
N GLU A 54 -3.46 8.12 10.95
CA GLU A 54 -3.05 9.01 12.05
C GLU A 54 -2.30 10.27 11.60
N LYS A 55 -1.59 10.24 10.45
CA LYS A 55 -0.78 11.38 9.98
C LYS A 55 -1.27 11.98 8.68
N LEU A 56 -1.36 11.20 7.59
CA LEU A 56 -1.66 11.73 6.25
C LEU A 56 -3.10 12.23 6.12
N PHE A 57 -4.09 11.42 6.47
CA PHE A 57 -5.50 11.77 6.28
C PHE A 57 -5.94 12.98 7.13
N PRO A 58 -5.49 13.19 8.37
CA PRO A 58 -5.76 14.42 9.11
C PRO A 58 -5.21 15.67 8.41
N ILE A 59 -4.08 15.57 7.70
CA ILE A 59 -3.54 16.68 6.90
C ILE A 59 -4.46 16.95 5.71
N LEU A 60 -4.90 15.90 4.99
CA LEU A 60 -5.80 16.04 3.85
C LEU A 60 -7.16 16.61 4.24
N ARG A 61 -7.78 16.11 5.32
CA ARG A 61 -9.06 16.62 5.86
C ARG A 61 -9.01 18.09 6.28
N LYS A 62 -7.83 18.62 6.61
CA LYS A 62 -7.64 20.05 6.92
C LYS A 62 -7.39 20.90 5.68
N LYS A 63 -6.85 20.31 4.61
CA LYS A 63 -6.38 21.03 3.41
C LYS A 63 -7.39 21.00 2.26
N MET A 64 -8.32 20.06 2.27
CA MET A 64 -9.26 19.83 1.18
C MET A 64 -10.69 19.87 1.70
N ASP A 65 -11.59 20.38 0.88
CA ASP A 65 -13.03 20.35 1.18
C ASP A 65 -13.65 18.97 0.87
N ALA A 66 -14.91 18.81 1.24
CA ALA A 66 -15.64 17.56 1.07
C ALA A 66 -15.80 17.16 -0.41
N ASP A 67 -15.98 18.12 -1.31
CA ASP A 67 -16.19 17.85 -2.73
C ASP A 67 -14.88 17.40 -3.39
N GLN A 68 -13.76 18.01 -3.04
CA GLN A 68 -12.42 17.60 -3.47
C GLN A 68 -12.08 16.19 -2.99
N LEU A 69 -12.34 15.87 -1.72
CA LEU A 69 -12.11 14.54 -1.17
C LEU A 69 -13.03 13.49 -1.82
N ALA A 70 -14.30 13.83 -2.06
CA ALA A 70 -15.23 12.96 -2.77
C ALA A 70 -14.79 12.70 -4.21
N GLY A 71 -14.25 13.71 -4.90
CA GLY A 71 -13.65 13.58 -6.22
C GLY A 71 -12.53 12.55 -6.25
N ILE A 72 -11.54 12.68 -5.36
CA ILE A 72 -10.43 11.72 -5.24
C ILE A 72 -10.95 10.32 -4.91
N GLY A 73 -11.92 10.19 -4.01
CA GLY A 73 -12.54 8.92 -3.66
C GLY A 73 -13.18 8.22 -4.87
N ASN A 74 -13.89 8.97 -5.71
CA ASN A 74 -14.49 8.44 -6.94
C ASN A 74 -13.44 7.98 -7.94
N ASP A 75 -12.37 8.76 -8.14
CA ASP A 75 -11.27 8.41 -9.02
C ASP A 75 -10.55 7.14 -8.54
N LEU A 76 -10.30 7.02 -7.23
CA LEU A 76 -9.69 5.85 -6.62
C LEU A 76 -10.57 4.59 -6.79
N LEU A 77 -11.88 4.70 -6.56
CA LEU A 77 -12.82 3.59 -6.74
C LEU A 77 -12.88 3.12 -8.19
N ALA A 78 -12.96 4.07 -9.15
CA ALA A 78 -12.96 3.74 -10.57
C ALA A 78 -11.67 3.02 -10.99
N MET A 79 -10.51 3.51 -10.53
CA MET A 79 -9.22 2.85 -10.76
C MET A 79 -9.18 1.45 -10.13
N PHE A 80 -9.66 1.29 -8.90
CA PHE A 80 -9.70 0.00 -8.21
C PHE A 80 -10.56 -1.02 -8.96
N GLU A 81 -11.76 -0.63 -9.40
CA GLU A 81 -12.65 -1.47 -10.20
C GLU A 81 -12.00 -1.92 -11.50
N ASP A 82 -11.30 -1.01 -12.19
CA ASP A 82 -10.61 -1.36 -13.43
C ASP A 82 -9.42 -2.31 -13.19
N LEU A 83 -8.61 -2.03 -12.19
CA LEU A 83 -7.48 -2.87 -11.82
C LEU A 83 -7.93 -4.29 -11.50
N LEU A 84 -9.01 -4.46 -10.73
CA LEU A 84 -9.51 -5.79 -10.35
C LEU A 84 -9.84 -6.68 -11.54
N LYS A 85 -10.19 -6.12 -12.72
CA LYS A 85 -10.43 -6.91 -13.95
C LYS A 85 -9.18 -7.67 -14.41
N SER A 86 -7.99 -7.16 -14.08
CA SER A 86 -6.69 -7.72 -14.47
C SER A 86 -6.04 -8.63 -13.41
N SER A 87 -6.73 -8.91 -12.30
CA SER A 87 -6.17 -9.71 -11.19
C SER A 87 -4.80 -9.19 -10.69
N PRO A 88 -4.73 -7.95 -10.19
CA PRO A 88 -3.46 -7.24 -9.94
C PRO A 88 -2.59 -7.96 -8.89
N ARG A 89 -3.21 -8.70 -7.97
CA ARG A 89 -2.52 -9.59 -7.02
C ARG A 89 -1.53 -10.58 -7.66
N LYS A 90 -1.75 -10.99 -8.91
CA LYS A 90 -0.84 -11.89 -9.65
C LYS A 90 0.42 -11.19 -10.15
N GLN A 91 0.41 -9.85 -10.22
CA GLN A 91 1.51 -9.04 -10.75
C GLN A 91 2.54 -8.69 -9.67
N VAL A 92 2.17 -8.77 -8.38
CA VAL A 92 3.03 -8.41 -7.24
C VAL A 92 4.47 -8.94 -7.34
N PRO A 93 4.74 -10.22 -7.69
CA PRO A 93 6.13 -10.70 -7.80
C PRO A 93 6.99 -9.91 -8.80
N SER A 94 6.38 -9.34 -9.85
CA SER A 94 7.07 -8.52 -10.85
C SER A 94 7.25 -7.04 -10.45
N GLU A 95 6.65 -6.62 -9.34
CA GLU A 95 6.63 -5.23 -8.87
C GLU A 95 7.57 -4.98 -7.68
N THR A 96 8.56 -5.85 -7.47
CA THR A 96 9.45 -5.86 -6.30
C THR A 96 10.78 -5.09 -6.52
N ALA A 97 10.98 -4.54 -7.71
CA ALA A 97 12.25 -3.94 -8.13
C ALA A 97 12.48 -2.53 -7.56
N LYS A 98 11.46 -1.67 -7.57
CA LYS A 98 11.56 -0.26 -7.18
C LYS A 98 10.22 0.27 -6.67
N ALA A 99 10.28 1.31 -5.83
CA ALA A 99 9.10 2.01 -5.34
C ALA A 99 8.34 2.68 -6.48
N ALA A 100 7.05 2.94 -6.25
CA ALA A 100 6.24 3.69 -7.20
C ALA A 100 6.81 5.11 -7.35
N PRO A 101 6.91 5.64 -8.58
CA PRO A 101 7.37 7.01 -8.76
C PRO A 101 6.33 7.98 -8.20
N LEU A 102 6.79 8.99 -7.48
CA LEU A 102 5.95 10.13 -7.09
C LEU A 102 5.99 11.21 -8.17
N PRO A 103 4.89 11.97 -8.38
CA PRO A 103 4.91 13.15 -9.23
C PRO A 103 5.96 14.17 -8.75
N ALA A 104 6.59 14.86 -9.70
CA ALA A 104 7.53 15.94 -9.43
C ALA A 104 6.85 17.20 -8.89
#